data_AF-A0A2K5PSK4-F1
#
_entry.id   AF-A0A2K5PSK4-F1
#
_cell.length_a   1.000
_cell.length_b   1.000
_cell.length_c   1.000
_cell.angle_alpha   90.00
_cell.angle_beta   90.00
_cell.angle_gamma   90.00
#
_symmetry.space_group_name_H-M   'P 1'
#
loop_
_entity.id
_entity.type
_entity.pdbx_description
1 polymer ?
#
loop_
_entity_poly.entity_id
_entity_poly.type
_entity_poly.pdbx_seq_one_letter_code
_entity_poly.pdbx_strand_id
1 'polypeptide(L)'
;MVGSALRRGSHAYVYLMSKAGHISRGHQHQAWGSRPAAVQCVALRAPGSVVELLGKSYPQDDHSNLTQKVLARVGRNLHNQQHHPLWLIKERVKDHFYRQYVGRSGTPLFSVHDNLSPVVTTWQNFDSLLIPAEHPSRKKGDNYYLNRTHMLRAHTSAHQWDLLHAGLDAFLVVGDVYRRDQIDSQHYPVFHQLEAVRLFSKHELFAGIEDGESLQLFEQSSRSTHKQETHTMEAMKLVEFDLKQTLTRLMKHLFGDGKYSNTG
;
A
#
# COMPACT_ATOMS: atom_id res chain seq x y z
N MET A 1 -38.12 38.03 0.58
CA MET A 1 -37.18 38.59 -0.43
C MET A 1 -35.89 38.89 0.34
N VAL A 2 -34.71 38.36 0.09
CA VAL A 2 -33.95 37.84 -1.06
C VAL A 2 -33.00 36.78 -0.45
N GLY A 3 -32.71 35.58 -0.96
CA GLY A 3 -32.41 35.16 -2.33
C GLY A 3 -30.96 34.60 -2.34
N SER A 4 -30.87 33.28 -2.48
CA SER A 4 -29.67 32.41 -2.51
C SER A 4 -28.53 32.85 -3.44
N ALA A 5 -27.28 32.47 -3.12
CA ALA A 5 -26.30 32.06 -4.13
C ALA A 5 -25.17 31.19 -3.54
N LEU A 6 -25.36 29.87 -3.60
CA LEU A 6 -24.27 28.89 -3.64
C LEU A 6 -23.44 29.11 -4.92
N ARG A 7 -22.10 29.15 -4.80
CA ARG A 7 -21.21 28.82 -5.93
C ARG A 7 -20.51 27.50 -5.63
N ARG A 8 -20.95 26.45 -6.33
CA ARG A 8 -20.21 25.19 -6.47
C ARG A 8 -19.11 25.41 -7.51
N GLY A 9 -17.85 25.18 -7.12
CA GLY A 9 -16.74 25.04 -8.05
C GLY A 9 -16.67 23.60 -8.52
N SER A 10 -17.06 23.36 -9.78
CA SER A 10 -16.96 22.06 -10.44
C SER A 10 -15.54 21.89 -10.98
N HIS A 11 -14.72 21.05 -10.35
CA HIS A 11 -13.47 20.58 -10.97
C HIS A 11 -13.75 19.27 -11.72
N ALA A 12 -13.80 19.36 -13.04
CA ALA A 12 -13.88 18.21 -13.92
C ALA A 12 -12.49 17.56 -14.03
N TYR A 13 -12.35 16.31 -13.57
CA TYR A 13 -11.19 15.48 -13.86
C TYR A 13 -11.44 14.73 -15.18
N VAL A 14 -10.68 15.08 -16.21
CA VAL A 14 -10.67 14.37 -17.49
C VAL A 14 -9.74 13.16 -17.38
N TYR A 15 -10.30 11.96 -17.40
CA TYR A 15 -9.53 10.71 -17.49
C TYR A 15 -9.35 10.34 -18.97
N LEU A 16 -8.11 10.36 -19.46
CA LEU A 16 -7.76 9.97 -20.81
C LEU A 16 -7.56 8.45 -20.87
N MET A 17 -8.59 7.73 -21.34
CA MET A 17 -8.46 6.32 -21.71
C MET A 17 -7.84 6.18 -23.10
N SER A 18 -6.68 5.53 -23.19
CA SER A 18 -6.12 5.09 -24.48
C SER A 18 -6.67 3.70 -24.82
N LYS A 19 -7.44 3.60 -25.90
CA LYS A 19 -7.90 2.33 -26.49
C LYS A 19 -6.74 1.57 -27.12
N ALA A 20 -6.70 0.26 -26.90
CA ALA A 20 -5.87 -0.69 -27.64
C ALA A 20 -6.51 -1.00 -29.01
N GLY A 21 -5.68 -1.13 -30.05
CA GLY A 21 -6.09 -1.48 -31.41
C GLY A 21 -5.07 -2.39 -32.10
N HIS A 22 -5.50 -3.63 -32.28
CA HIS A 22 -5.21 -4.61 -33.34
C HIS A 22 -3.78 -5.07 -33.73
N ILE A 23 -3.75 -6.39 -33.86
CA ILE A 23 -2.74 -7.35 -34.31
C ILE A 23 -2.45 -7.22 -35.82
N SER A 24 -1.20 -7.41 -36.21
CA SER A 24 -0.85 -8.05 -37.49
C SER A 24 0.42 -8.90 -37.36
N ARG A 25 0.32 -10.14 -37.84
CA ARG A 25 1.37 -11.17 -37.88
C ARG A 25 2.41 -10.84 -38.96
N GLY A 26 3.68 -11.07 -38.65
CA GLY A 26 4.75 -11.22 -39.63
C GLY A 26 5.80 -12.18 -39.10
N HIS A 27 5.90 -13.37 -39.70
CA HIS A 27 6.98 -14.31 -39.47
C HIS A 27 8.22 -13.87 -40.25
N GLN A 28 9.36 -13.74 -39.59
CA GLN A 28 10.66 -13.88 -40.22
C GLN A 28 11.66 -14.50 -39.24
N HIS A 29 12.22 -15.64 -39.63
CA HIS A 29 13.38 -16.26 -39.02
C HIS A 29 14.63 -15.47 -39.39
N GLN A 30 15.47 -15.12 -38.42
CA GLN A 30 16.92 -15.02 -38.61
C GLN A 30 17.67 -15.12 -37.28
N ALA A 31 18.86 -15.72 -37.38
CA ALA A 31 19.61 -16.33 -36.31
C ALA A 31 20.63 -15.41 -35.63
N TRP A 32 20.99 -15.80 -34.41
CA TRP A 32 22.25 -15.64 -33.68
C TRP A 32 23.03 -14.31 -33.74
N GLY A 33 23.20 -13.72 -32.55
CA GLY A 33 24.43 -12.99 -32.19
C GLY A 33 24.23 -11.56 -31.76
N SER A 34 24.27 -11.33 -30.44
CA SER A 34 25.11 -10.32 -29.77
C SER A 34 24.63 -10.10 -28.34
N ARG A 35 25.45 -10.49 -27.36
CA ARG A 35 25.24 -10.15 -25.94
C ARG A 35 25.32 -8.63 -25.79
N PRO A 36 24.41 -7.95 -25.07
CA PRO A 36 24.65 -6.57 -24.68
C PRO A 36 25.87 -6.52 -23.76
N ALA A 37 26.77 -5.57 -24.02
CA ALA A 37 27.99 -5.37 -23.28
C ALA A 37 27.72 -5.25 -21.77
N ALA A 38 28.47 -6.01 -20.98
CA ALA A 38 28.49 -5.87 -19.54
C ALA A 38 28.96 -4.46 -19.20
N VAL A 39 28.12 -3.68 -18.52
CA VAL A 39 28.55 -2.42 -17.91
C VAL A 39 29.44 -2.78 -16.73
N GLN A 40 30.75 -2.77 -16.97
CA GLN A 40 31.76 -2.93 -15.94
C GLN A 40 32.07 -1.53 -15.41
N CYS A 41 31.53 -1.20 -14.24
CA CYS A 41 31.92 0.01 -13.53
C CYS A 41 32.67 -0.39 -12.25
N VAL A 42 33.93 0.05 -12.19
CA VAL A 42 34.86 -0.21 -11.10
C VAL A 42 34.38 0.51 -9.84
N ALA A 43 34.29 -0.21 -8.73
CA ALA A 43 33.88 0.32 -7.45
C ALA A 43 34.99 1.18 -6.83
N LEU A 44 34.90 2.49 -6.99
CA LEU A 44 35.52 3.46 -6.09
C LEU A 44 34.42 4.42 -5.60
N ARG A 45 34.17 4.44 -4.28
CA ARG A 45 33.24 5.38 -3.65
C ARG A 45 33.81 6.80 -3.72
N ALA A 46 33.44 7.54 -4.76
CA ALA A 46 33.78 8.95 -4.90
C ALA A 46 32.81 9.81 -4.05
N PRO A 47 33.29 10.82 -3.30
CA PRO A 47 32.43 11.86 -2.74
C PRO A 47 31.65 12.56 -3.87
N GLY A 48 30.32 12.64 -3.74
CA GLY A 48 29.46 13.23 -4.78
C GLY A 48 28.86 12.23 -5.79
N SER A 49 28.92 10.92 -5.52
CA SER A 49 28.22 9.93 -6.32
C SER A 49 26.69 10.07 -6.19
N VAL A 50 26.00 9.83 -7.30
CA VAL A 50 24.55 9.97 -7.44
C VAL A 50 23.96 8.60 -7.77
N VAL A 51 22.79 8.29 -7.20
CA VAL A 51 21.97 7.15 -7.62
C VAL A 51 20.85 7.68 -8.52
N GLU A 52 20.79 7.19 -9.75
CA GLU A 52 19.66 7.44 -10.64
C GLU A 52 18.64 6.31 -10.53
N LEU A 53 17.38 6.65 -10.29
CA LEU A 53 16.29 5.69 -10.16
C LEU A 53 14.98 6.28 -10.68
N LEU A 54 14.32 5.59 -11.61
CA LEU A 54 13.05 5.99 -12.21
C LEU A 54 13.08 7.43 -12.79
N GLY A 55 14.19 7.81 -13.43
CA GLY A 55 14.36 9.14 -14.05
C GLY A 55 14.65 10.28 -13.07
N LYS A 56 14.88 9.97 -11.78
CA LYS A 56 15.24 10.94 -10.74
C LYS A 56 16.66 10.67 -10.22
N SER A 57 17.33 11.74 -9.82
CA SER A 57 18.69 11.73 -9.29
C SER A 57 18.67 11.93 -7.78
N TYR A 58 19.39 11.07 -7.05
CA TYR A 58 19.49 11.09 -5.60
C TYR A 58 20.96 11.17 -5.19
N PRO A 59 21.43 12.30 -4.64
CA PRO A 59 22.81 12.41 -4.17
C PRO A 59 23.03 11.47 -2.98
N GLN A 60 24.16 10.78 -2.96
CA GLN A 60 24.51 9.89 -1.86
C GLN A 60 25.11 10.66 -0.69
N ASP A 61 24.86 10.17 0.52
CA ASP A 61 25.36 10.69 1.78
C ASP A 61 25.75 9.56 2.75
N ASP A 62 25.93 9.89 4.03
CA ASP A 62 26.28 8.95 5.09
C ASP A 62 25.18 7.94 5.43
N HIS A 63 23.94 8.13 4.96
CA HIS A 63 22.83 7.19 5.14
C HIS A 63 22.69 6.22 3.96
N SER A 64 23.18 6.60 2.78
CA SER A 64 23.09 5.79 1.56
C SER A 64 23.68 4.39 1.73
N ASN A 65 22.86 3.37 1.48
CA ASN A 65 23.26 1.97 1.67
C ASN A 65 22.66 0.99 0.63
N LEU A 66 22.07 1.52 -0.44
CA LEU A 66 21.52 0.74 -1.53
C LEU A 66 22.59 -0.05 -2.29
N THR A 67 22.20 -1.25 -2.74
CA THR A 67 23.06 -2.13 -3.54
C THR A 67 22.49 -2.30 -4.95
N GLN A 68 23.35 -2.54 -5.94
CA GLN A 68 22.93 -2.75 -7.32
C GLN A 68 21.97 -3.94 -7.46
N LYS A 69 22.15 -4.99 -6.64
CA LYS A 69 21.28 -6.17 -6.62
C LYS A 69 19.84 -5.81 -6.24
N VAL A 70 19.66 -4.90 -5.29
CA VAL A 70 18.32 -4.45 -4.85
C VAL A 70 17.74 -3.46 -5.85
N LEU A 71 18.54 -2.52 -6.35
CA LEU A 71 18.13 -1.59 -7.41
C LEU A 71 17.60 -2.31 -8.65
N ALA A 72 18.24 -3.40 -9.06
CA ALA A 72 17.81 -4.22 -10.19
C ALA A 72 16.45 -4.93 -9.99
N ARG A 73 15.86 -4.89 -8.78
CA ARG A 73 14.51 -5.43 -8.51
C ARG A 73 13.43 -4.36 -8.58
N VAL A 74 13.77 -3.09 -8.47
CA VAL A 74 12.81 -1.98 -8.54
C VAL A 74 12.11 -2.00 -9.90
N GLY A 75 10.78 -1.90 -9.88
CA GLY A 75 9.96 -1.89 -11.08
C GLY A 75 9.64 -3.27 -11.67
N ARG A 76 10.11 -4.37 -11.06
CA ARG A 76 9.75 -5.74 -11.49
C ARG A 76 8.25 -6.02 -11.30
N ASN A 77 7.63 -5.39 -10.29
CA ASN A 77 6.20 -5.34 -10.00
C ASN A 77 5.49 -6.70 -10.16
N LEU A 78 5.98 -7.73 -9.44
CA LEU A 78 5.44 -9.09 -9.56
C LEU A 78 3.98 -9.18 -9.15
N HIS A 79 3.51 -8.30 -8.27
CA HIS A 79 2.09 -8.12 -7.92
C HIS A 79 1.22 -7.63 -9.08
N ASN A 80 1.82 -7.12 -10.17
CA ASN A 80 1.14 -6.69 -11.39
C ASN A 80 1.44 -7.58 -12.60
N GLN A 81 2.26 -8.63 -12.44
CA GLN A 81 2.53 -9.59 -13.50
C GLN A 81 1.39 -10.62 -13.54
N GLN A 82 0.62 -10.64 -14.64
CA GLN A 82 -0.48 -11.58 -14.82
C GLN A 82 -0.03 -13.03 -14.61
N HIS A 83 -0.87 -13.82 -13.95
CA HIS A 83 -0.62 -15.23 -13.57
C HIS A 83 0.50 -15.46 -12.55
N HIS A 84 1.20 -14.43 -12.07
CA HIS A 84 2.10 -14.58 -10.94
C HIS A 84 1.31 -14.88 -9.65
N PRO A 85 1.77 -15.75 -8.73
CA PRO A 85 1.04 -16.07 -7.50
C PRO A 85 0.67 -14.85 -6.65
N LEU A 86 1.56 -13.85 -6.58
CA LEU A 86 1.28 -12.61 -5.86
C LEU A 86 0.19 -11.77 -6.54
N TRP A 87 0.15 -11.75 -7.87
CA TRP A 87 -0.93 -11.12 -8.62
C TRP A 87 -2.24 -11.86 -8.41
N LEU A 88 -2.23 -13.19 -8.38
CA LEU A 88 -3.44 -14.00 -8.09
C LEU A 88 -4.01 -13.69 -6.70
N ILE A 89 -3.15 -13.61 -5.68
CA ILE A 89 -3.58 -13.23 -4.32
C ILE A 89 -4.15 -11.80 -4.33
N LYS A 90 -3.46 -10.86 -4.98
CA LYS A 90 -3.93 -9.47 -5.13
C LYS A 90 -5.34 -9.42 -5.73
N GLU A 91 -5.57 -10.09 -6.86
CA GLU A 91 -6.87 -10.09 -7.53
C GLU A 91 -7.96 -10.75 -6.69
N ARG A 92 -7.67 -11.83 -5.96
CA ARG A 92 -8.65 -12.46 -5.05
C ARG A 92 -9.01 -11.55 -3.87
N VAL A 93 -8.04 -10.84 -3.30
CA VAL A 93 -8.30 -9.87 -2.22
C VAL A 93 -9.13 -8.70 -2.75
N LYS A 94 -8.79 -8.15 -3.93
CA LYS A 94 -9.58 -7.11 -4.59
C LYS A 94 -11.02 -7.58 -4.80
N ASP A 95 -11.21 -8.78 -5.36
CA ASP A 95 -12.53 -9.35 -5.62
C ASP A 95 -13.36 -9.49 -4.33
N HIS A 96 -12.73 -9.90 -3.23
CA HIS A 96 -13.39 -9.96 -1.92
C HIS A 96 -13.92 -8.59 -1.46
N PHE A 97 -13.10 -7.53 -1.54
CA PHE A 97 -13.55 -6.19 -1.17
C PHE A 97 -14.61 -5.64 -2.13
N TYR A 98 -14.56 -5.96 -3.42
CA TYR A 98 -15.56 -5.52 -4.39
C TYR A 98 -16.91 -6.24 -4.25
N ARG A 99 -16.90 -7.54 -3.94
CA ARG A 99 -18.12 -8.38 -4.01
C ARG A 99 -18.69 -8.79 -2.67
N GLN A 100 -17.85 -8.91 -1.64
CA GLN A 100 -18.23 -9.56 -0.38
C GLN A 100 -18.13 -8.64 0.84
N TYR A 101 -17.42 -7.52 0.74
CA TYR A 101 -17.49 -6.50 1.79
C TYR A 101 -18.87 -5.84 1.76
N VAL A 102 -19.52 -5.79 2.92
CA VAL A 102 -20.85 -5.18 3.09
C VAL A 102 -20.75 -4.23 4.26
N GLY A 103 -20.79 -2.93 3.96
CA GLY A 103 -20.92 -1.90 4.99
C GLY A 103 -22.38 -1.74 5.42
N ARG A 104 -22.60 -1.16 6.61
CA ARG A 104 -23.94 -0.96 7.17
C ARG A 104 -24.79 0.03 6.39
N SER A 105 -24.16 0.99 5.71
CA SER A 105 -24.82 2.03 4.90
C SER A 105 -24.55 1.85 3.39
N GLY A 106 -24.05 0.69 2.97
CA GLY A 106 -23.62 0.39 1.60
C GLY A 106 -22.18 -0.13 1.54
N THR A 107 -21.78 -0.68 0.40
CA THR A 107 -20.39 -1.14 0.20
C THR A 107 -19.53 0.05 -0.24
N PRO A 108 -18.55 0.51 0.56
CA PRO A 108 -17.59 1.51 0.13
C PRO A 108 -16.76 0.98 -1.04
N LEU A 109 -16.49 1.85 -1.99
CA LEU A 109 -15.66 1.52 -3.14
C LEU A 109 -14.19 1.61 -2.71
N PHE A 110 -13.52 0.47 -2.60
CA PHE A 110 -12.08 0.43 -2.33
C PHE A 110 -11.29 0.77 -3.60
N SER A 111 -10.80 2.01 -3.68
CA SER A 111 -9.86 2.39 -4.75
C SER A 111 -8.55 1.60 -4.61
N VAL A 112 -7.97 1.16 -5.72
CA VAL A 112 -6.78 0.28 -5.72
C VAL A 112 -5.58 1.04 -6.27
N HIS A 113 -4.51 1.09 -5.47
CA HIS A 113 -3.25 1.76 -5.80
C HIS A 113 -2.12 0.72 -5.81
N ASP A 114 -1.86 0.12 -6.97
CA ASP A 114 -0.89 -0.97 -7.12
C ASP A 114 0.36 -0.60 -7.95
N ASN A 115 0.53 0.68 -8.29
CA ASN A 115 1.64 1.17 -9.12
C ASN A 115 2.34 2.41 -8.54
N LEU A 116 2.23 2.62 -7.22
CA LEU A 116 2.94 3.71 -6.53
C LEU A 116 4.45 3.42 -6.49
N SER A 117 5.27 4.44 -6.73
CA SER A 117 6.73 4.32 -6.65
C SER A 117 7.16 3.82 -5.27
N PRO A 118 8.09 2.86 -5.19
CA PRO A 118 8.64 2.43 -3.90
C PRO A 118 9.56 3.45 -3.26
N VAL A 119 9.98 4.50 -3.99
CA VAL A 119 10.79 5.59 -3.42
C VAL A 119 9.88 6.55 -2.66
N VAL A 120 10.11 6.64 -1.36
CA VAL A 120 9.37 7.51 -0.43
C VAL A 120 10.33 8.36 0.38
N THR A 121 9.82 9.45 0.94
CA THR A 121 10.54 10.21 1.95
C THR A 121 10.57 9.45 3.28
N THR A 122 11.56 9.75 4.12
CA THR A 122 11.59 9.23 5.50
C THR A 122 10.38 9.69 6.30
N TRP A 123 9.84 10.88 6.00
CA TRP A 123 8.60 11.38 6.59
C TRP A 123 7.40 10.50 6.25
N GLN A 124 7.22 10.15 4.98
CA GLN A 124 6.15 9.24 4.53
C GLN A 124 6.27 7.88 5.23
N ASN A 125 7.47 7.29 5.23
CA ASN A 125 7.66 5.94 5.79
C ASN A 125 7.56 5.89 7.32
N PHE A 126 7.83 6.98 8.04
CA PHE A 126 7.92 6.94 9.49
C PHE A 126 7.13 8.03 10.21
N ASP A 127 7.44 9.31 9.96
CA ASP A 127 6.90 10.43 10.72
C ASP A 127 5.39 10.59 10.55
N SER A 128 4.87 10.38 9.33
CA SER A 128 3.43 10.41 9.03
C SER A 128 2.63 9.34 9.79
N LEU A 129 3.32 8.28 10.24
CA LEU A 129 2.77 7.15 11.00
C LEU A 129 3.06 7.24 12.50
N LEU A 130 3.51 8.42 12.97
CA LEU A 130 3.81 8.69 14.38
C LEU A 130 4.95 7.82 14.94
N ILE A 131 5.82 7.28 14.09
CA ILE A 131 6.99 6.50 14.51
C ILE A 131 8.04 7.48 15.06
N PRO A 132 8.54 7.35 16.30
CA PRO A 132 9.53 8.29 16.85
C PRO A 132 10.88 8.28 16.10
N ALA A 133 11.65 9.37 16.19
CA ALA A 133 12.97 9.50 15.55
C ALA A 133 13.99 8.47 16.05
N GLU A 134 13.94 8.11 17.32
CA GLU A 134 14.84 7.11 17.95
C GLU A 134 14.32 5.67 17.82
N HIS A 135 13.23 5.46 17.08
CA HIS A 135 12.63 4.13 16.97
C HIS A 135 13.56 3.18 16.20
N PRO A 136 13.79 1.94 16.69
CA PRO A 136 14.74 1.01 16.07
C PRO A 136 14.41 0.68 14.62
N SER A 137 13.14 0.76 14.19
CA SER A 137 12.76 0.56 12.79
C SER A 137 13.38 1.58 11.82
N ARG A 138 13.97 2.68 12.29
CA ARG A 138 14.68 3.67 11.46
C ARG A 138 16.17 3.36 11.28
N LYS A 139 16.67 2.25 11.85
CA LYS A 139 18.09 1.90 11.75
C LYS A 139 18.51 1.71 10.30
N LYS A 140 19.69 2.24 9.95
CA LYS A 140 20.38 2.01 8.66
C LYS A 140 20.60 0.52 8.37
N GLY A 141 20.71 -0.29 9.42
CA GLY A 141 20.89 -1.75 9.33
C GLY A 141 19.70 -2.47 8.72
N ASP A 142 18.49 -1.93 8.85
CA ASP A 142 17.23 -2.63 8.58
C ASP A 142 16.52 -2.09 7.32
N ASN A 143 16.95 -0.93 6.82
CA ASN A 143 16.29 -0.19 5.73
C ASN A 143 17.25 0.16 4.60
N TYR A 144 16.70 0.28 3.39
CA TYR A 144 17.43 0.73 2.20
C TYR A 144 17.23 2.23 1.95
N TYR A 145 18.22 3.04 2.35
CA TYR A 145 18.23 4.48 2.15
C TYR A 145 18.92 4.85 0.83
N LEU A 146 18.25 5.70 0.04
CA LEU A 146 18.89 6.41 -1.07
C LEU A 146 19.82 7.49 -0.50
N ASN A 147 19.33 8.23 0.50
CA ASN A 147 20.03 9.23 1.29
C ASN A 147 19.26 9.51 2.60
N ARG A 148 19.62 10.54 3.37
CA ARG A 148 18.94 10.93 4.61
C ARG A 148 17.44 11.21 4.47
N THR A 149 17.00 11.63 3.28
CA THR A 149 15.63 12.10 3.05
C THR A 149 14.76 11.10 2.31
N HIS A 150 15.37 10.21 1.52
CA HIS A 150 14.66 9.26 0.66
C HIS A 150 15.12 7.82 0.89
N MET A 151 14.17 6.89 0.83
CA MET A 151 14.40 5.46 1.00
C MET A 151 13.47 4.65 0.07
N LEU A 152 13.79 3.37 -0.09
CA LEU A 152 12.80 2.42 -0.56
C LEU A 152 11.88 2.06 0.62
N ARG A 153 10.56 2.15 0.42
CA ARG A 153 9.56 1.93 1.48
C ARG A 153 9.75 0.57 2.16
N ALA A 154 9.72 0.57 3.50
CA ALA A 154 9.83 -0.65 4.30
C ALA A 154 8.47 -1.34 4.53
N HIS A 155 7.38 -0.65 4.22
CA HIS A 155 6.01 -1.14 4.27
C HIS A 155 5.08 -0.28 3.39
N THR A 156 3.95 -0.84 2.96
CA THR A 156 2.93 -0.10 2.17
C THR A 156 2.25 1.01 2.97
N SER A 157 2.32 0.98 4.30
CA SER A 157 1.74 2.00 5.17
C SER A 157 2.34 3.40 4.95
N ALA A 158 3.51 3.49 4.31
CA ALA A 158 4.12 4.76 3.94
C ALA A 158 3.23 5.64 3.04
N HIS A 159 2.18 5.08 2.46
CA HIS A 159 1.22 5.78 1.61
C HIS A 159 -0.12 6.08 2.31
N GLN A 160 -0.33 5.67 3.57
CA GLN A 160 -1.60 5.90 4.28
C GLN A 160 -1.92 7.39 4.36
N TRP A 161 -0.98 8.21 4.84
CA TRP A 161 -1.21 9.63 5.05
C TRP A 161 -1.55 10.35 3.74
N ASP A 162 -0.80 10.10 2.66
CA ASP A 162 -1.03 10.75 1.37
C ASP A 162 -2.43 10.45 0.80
N LEU A 163 -2.87 9.19 0.91
CA LEU A 163 -4.17 8.74 0.41
C LEU A 163 -5.34 9.22 1.29
N LEU A 164 -5.16 9.23 2.61
CA LEU A 164 -6.10 9.84 3.55
C LEU A 164 -6.22 11.35 3.33
N HIS A 165 -5.09 12.03 3.11
CA HIS A 165 -5.03 13.47 2.84
C HIS A 165 -5.68 13.83 1.50
N ALA A 166 -5.67 12.91 0.54
CA ALA A 166 -6.44 13.03 -0.70
C ALA A 166 -7.96 12.82 -0.53
N GLY A 167 -8.43 12.54 0.70
CA GLY A 167 -9.85 12.40 1.02
C GLY A 167 -10.44 11.02 0.74
N LEU A 168 -9.61 9.96 0.67
CA LEU A 168 -10.09 8.61 0.43
C LEU A 168 -10.49 7.92 1.75
N ASP A 169 -11.76 7.52 1.84
CA ASP A 169 -12.28 6.79 3.00
C ASP A 169 -12.04 5.27 2.92
N ALA A 170 -11.81 4.72 1.71
CA ALA A 170 -11.56 3.30 1.50
C ALA A 170 -10.57 3.08 0.34
N PHE A 171 -9.45 2.42 0.63
CA PHE A 171 -8.44 2.14 -0.40
C PHE A 171 -7.58 0.90 -0.07
N LEU A 172 -7.07 0.28 -1.13
CA LEU A 172 -6.07 -0.78 -1.09
C LEU A 172 -4.77 -0.26 -1.68
N VAL A 173 -3.63 -0.53 -1.03
CA VAL A 173 -2.30 -0.27 -1.57
C VAL A 173 -1.58 -1.58 -1.75
N VAL A 174 -1.03 -1.84 -2.93
CA VAL A 174 -0.31 -3.09 -3.21
C VAL A 174 1.05 -2.76 -3.80
N GLY A 175 2.10 -3.33 -3.22
CA GLY A 175 3.43 -3.00 -3.70
C GLY A 175 4.52 -3.87 -3.11
N ASP A 176 5.64 -3.83 -3.82
CA ASP A 176 6.95 -4.27 -3.36
C ASP A 176 7.46 -3.38 -2.22
N VAL A 177 8.03 -3.99 -1.18
CA VAL A 177 8.60 -3.33 -0.01
C VAL A 177 9.98 -3.91 0.26
N TYR A 178 10.84 -3.10 0.88
CA TYR A 178 12.28 -3.31 0.90
C TYR A 178 12.81 -3.30 2.32
N ARG A 179 13.42 -4.40 2.74
CA ARG A 179 14.04 -4.53 4.07
C ARG A 179 15.40 -5.18 3.98
N ARG A 180 16.31 -4.72 4.82
CA ARG A 180 17.61 -5.36 4.99
C ARG A 180 17.45 -6.44 6.05
N ASP A 181 17.40 -7.67 5.60
CA ASP A 181 17.24 -8.83 6.47
C ASP A 181 18.19 -9.94 6.05
N GLN A 182 18.26 -10.99 6.87
CA GLN A 182 18.93 -12.24 6.52
C GLN A 182 18.29 -12.86 5.27
N ILE A 183 19.03 -13.70 4.56
CA ILE A 183 18.49 -14.39 3.39
C ILE A 183 18.34 -15.86 3.76
N ASP A 184 17.10 -16.29 3.92
CA ASP A 184 16.73 -17.68 4.19
C ASP A 184 15.41 -18.01 3.45
N SER A 185 14.76 -19.12 3.80
CA SER A 185 13.52 -19.56 3.14
C SER A 185 12.31 -18.66 3.42
N GLN A 186 12.37 -17.81 4.45
CA GLN A 186 11.29 -16.93 4.89
C GLN A 186 11.62 -15.44 4.66
N HIS A 187 12.90 -15.09 4.50
CA HIS A 187 13.36 -13.72 4.37
C HIS A 187 13.98 -13.45 2.99
N TYR A 188 13.46 -12.41 2.32
CA TYR A 188 14.01 -11.91 1.07
C TYR A 188 14.03 -10.36 1.09
N PRO A 189 15.08 -9.70 0.56
CA PRO A 189 15.21 -8.23 0.65
C PRO A 189 14.08 -7.43 0.00
N VAL A 190 13.32 -8.07 -0.89
CA VAL A 190 12.17 -7.48 -1.60
C VAL A 190 11.00 -8.45 -1.50
N PHE A 191 9.96 -8.06 -0.78
CA PHE A 191 8.72 -8.82 -0.69
C PHE A 191 7.54 -7.90 -0.96
N HIS A 192 6.31 -8.39 -0.87
CA HIS A 192 5.13 -7.61 -1.26
C HIS A 192 4.13 -7.54 -0.11
N GLN A 193 3.47 -6.40 0.00
CA GLN A 193 2.40 -6.17 0.96
C GLN A 193 1.14 -5.70 0.25
N LEU A 194 0.01 -5.97 0.90
CA LEU A 194 -1.28 -5.38 0.59
C LEU A 194 -1.77 -4.68 1.85
N GLU A 195 -1.96 -3.37 1.73
CA GLU A 195 -2.57 -2.51 2.73
C GLU A 195 -4.06 -2.35 2.42
N ALA A 196 -4.89 -2.26 3.45
CA ALA A 196 -6.28 -1.83 3.33
C ALA A 196 -6.56 -0.78 4.41
N VAL A 197 -7.13 0.35 4.02
CA VAL A 197 -7.59 1.40 4.94
C VAL A 197 -9.08 1.61 4.72
N ARG A 198 -9.80 1.80 5.83
CA ARG A 198 -11.24 2.01 5.87
C ARG A 198 -11.57 2.97 7.02
N LEU A 199 -12.14 4.13 6.71
CA LEU A 199 -12.65 5.11 7.67
C LEU A 199 -14.16 5.04 7.77
N PHE A 200 -14.74 5.19 8.97
CA PHE A 200 -16.18 5.20 9.19
C PHE A 200 -16.66 6.57 9.66
N SER A 201 -17.78 7.04 9.13
CA SER A 201 -18.49 8.17 9.73
C SER A 201 -19.28 7.73 10.98
N LYS A 202 -19.68 8.68 11.82
CA LYS A 202 -20.51 8.42 13.02
C LYS A 202 -21.79 7.67 12.64
N HIS A 203 -22.54 8.22 11.68
CA HIS A 203 -23.82 7.67 11.26
C HIS A 203 -23.67 6.28 10.62
N GLU A 204 -22.59 6.05 9.89
CA GLU A 204 -22.35 4.75 9.27
C GLU A 204 -21.98 3.67 10.30
N LEU A 205 -21.10 4.00 11.25
CA LEU A 205 -20.63 3.04 12.25
C LEU A 205 -21.78 2.57 13.15
N PHE A 206 -22.66 3.49 13.55
CA PHE A 206 -23.80 3.22 14.42
C PHE A 206 -25.11 2.94 13.67
N ALA A 207 -25.07 2.81 12.34
CA ALA A 207 -26.24 2.45 11.55
C ALA A 207 -26.83 1.11 12.00
N GLY A 208 -28.14 1.09 12.22
CA GLY A 208 -28.90 -0.10 12.67
C GLY A 208 -28.79 -0.40 14.17
N ILE A 209 -28.28 0.54 14.98
CA ILE A 209 -28.32 0.45 16.45
C ILE A 209 -29.47 1.31 16.97
N GLU A 210 -30.28 0.76 17.88
CA GLU A 210 -31.33 1.52 18.58
C GLU A 210 -30.70 2.67 19.36
N ASP A 211 -31.24 3.89 19.19
CA ASP A 211 -30.68 5.14 19.73
C ASP A 211 -29.23 5.44 19.29
N GLY A 212 -28.81 4.98 18.10
CA GLY A 212 -27.45 5.21 17.59
C GLY A 212 -27.06 6.69 17.40
N GLU A 213 -28.01 7.63 17.42
CA GLU A 213 -27.72 9.07 17.33
C GLU A 213 -27.11 9.65 18.61
N SER A 214 -27.39 9.05 19.77
CA SER A 214 -26.79 9.45 21.05
C SER A 214 -25.32 9.01 21.16
N LEU A 215 -24.93 7.98 20.41
CA LEU A 215 -23.57 7.47 20.36
C LEU A 215 -22.61 8.43 19.63
N GLN A 216 -21.36 8.47 20.10
CA GLN A 216 -20.32 9.33 19.57
C GLN A 216 -19.07 8.50 19.20
N LEU A 217 -18.31 8.99 18.22
CA LEU A 217 -17.00 8.42 17.90
C LEU A 217 -15.92 8.85 18.92
N PHE A 218 -16.06 10.07 19.43
CA PHE A 218 -15.00 10.75 20.18
C PHE A 218 -15.44 11.17 21.58
N GLU A 219 -14.50 11.11 22.52
CA GLU A 219 -14.64 11.59 23.90
C GLU A 219 -13.29 12.16 24.39
N GLN A 220 -13.25 12.69 25.61
CA GLN A 220 -12.00 13.05 26.29
C GLN A 220 -11.80 12.13 27.49
N SER A 221 -10.84 11.21 27.38
CA SER A 221 -10.60 10.18 28.38
C SER A 221 -9.11 9.82 28.47
N SER A 222 -8.77 8.73 29.16
CA SER A 222 -7.41 8.17 29.18
C SER A 222 -7.23 7.03 28.18
N ARG A 223 -6.01 6.89 27.65
CA ARG A 223 -5.61 5.73 26.84
C ARG A 223 -5.57 4.47 27.72
N SER A 224 -6.01 3.35 27.16
CA SER A 224 -5.92 2.03 27.79
C SER A 224 -5.41 0.98 26.81
N THR A 225 -5.29 -0.27 27.24
CA THR A 225 -5.00 -1.41 26.37
C THR A 225 -6.10 -1.67 25.33
N HIS A 226 -7.30 -1.12 25.52
CA HIS A 226 -8.48 -1.41 24.69
C HIS A 226 -8.87 -0.26 23.75
N LYS A 227 -8.46 0.99 24.03
CA LYS A 227 -8.83 2.16 23.22
C LYS A 227 -7.84 3.31 23.37
N GLN A 228 -7.85 4.20 22.38
CA GLN A 228 -7.14 5.48 22.42
C GLN A 228 -7.90 6.50 23.28
N GLU A 229 -7.18 7.50 23.79
CA GLU A 229 -7.67 8.52 24.73
C GLU A 229 -8.85 9.35 24.20
N THR A 230 -8.97 9.49 22.88
CA THR A 230 -10.04 10.26 22.24
C THR A 230 -11.17 9.43 21.66
N HIS A 231 -11.08 8.10 21.66
CA HIS A 231 -12.14 7.23 21.12
C HIS A 231 -13.06 6.73 22.22
N THR A 232 -14.36 6.68 21.94
CA THR A 232 -15.34 5.99 22.78
C THR A 232 -15.14 4.47 22.71
N MET A 233 -15.58 3.74 23.74
CA MET A 233 -15.44 2.29 23.76
C MET A 233 -16.35 1.63 22.71
N GLU A 234 -17.54 2.20 22.49
CA GLU A 234 -18.55 1.74 21.56
C GLU A 234 -18.02 1.78 20.13
N ALA A 235 -17.44 2.92 19.72
CA ALA A 235 -16.85 3.07 18.40
C ALA A 235 -15.69 2.08 18.20
N MET A 236 -14.80 1.97 19.19
CA MET A 236 -13.64 1.08 19.10
C MET A 236 -14.07 -0.39 18.97
N LYS A 237 -15.08 -0.82 19.72
CA LYS A 237 -15.58 -2.21 19.66
C LYS A 237 -16.21 -2.55 18.30
N LEU A 238 -16.94 -1.61 17.70
CA LEU A 238 -17.54 -1.82 16.38
C LEU A 238 -16.50 -1.86 15.27
N VAL A 239 -15.49 -0.97 15.30
CA VAL A 239 -14.38 -0.97 14.33
C VAL A 239 -13.53 -2.24 14.49
N GLU A 240 -13.23 -2.65 15.72
CA GLU A 240 -12.51 -3.89 16.01
C GLU A 240 -13.25 -5.11 15.44
N PHE A 241 -14.57 -5.16 15.64
CA PHE A 241 -15.41 -6.23 15.13
C PHE A 241 -15.43 -6.27 13.59
N ASP A 242 -15.63 -5.12 12.92
CA ASP A 242 -15.64 -5.05 11.45
C ASP A 242 -14.31 -5.51 10.85
N LEU A 243 -13.18 -5.04 11.41
CA LEU A 243 -11.84 -5.44 10.97
C LEU A 243 -11.63 -6.95 11.10
N LYS A 244 -11.89 -7.52 12.27
CA LYS A 244 -11.71 -8.96 12.53
C LYS A 244 -12.64 -9.80 11.67
N GLN A 245 -13.90 -9.40 11.53
CA GLN A 245 -14.87 -10.11 10.71
C GLN A 245 -14.46 -10.10 9.24
N THR A 246 -14.04 -8.94 8.71
CA THR A 246 -13.58 -8.79 7.34
C THR A 246 -12.37 -9.67 7.05
N LEU A 247 -11.34 -9.63 7.89
CA LEU A 247 -10.16 -10.48 7.72
C LEU A 247 -10.49 -11.96 7.84
N THR A 248 -11.39 -12.35 8.75
CA THR A 248 -11.83 -13.75 8.88
C THR A 248 -12.53 -14.23 7.61
N ARG A 249 -13.43 -13.41 7.04
CA ARG A 249 -14.15 -13.73 5.80
C ARG A 249 -13.20 -13.77 4.60
N LEU A 250 -12.24 -12.86 4.53
CA LEU A 250 -11.21 -12.87 3.49
C LEU A 250 -10.40 -14.17 3.54
N MET A 251 -9.95 -14.60 4.72
CA MET A 251 -9.18 -15.84 4.85
C MET A 251 -10.01 -17.07 4.49
N LYS A 252 -11.29 -17.12 4.91
CA LYS A 252 -12.24 -18.16 4.46
C LYS A 252 -12.43 -18.16 2.95
N HIS A 253 -12.50 -16.98 2.32
CA HIS A 253 -12.60 -16.88 0.86
C HIS A 253 -11.34 -17.39 0.16
N LEU A 254 -10.16 -17.18 0.74
CA LEU A 254 -8.89 -17.62 0.18
C LEU A 254 -8.63 -19.12 0.35
N PHE A 255 -8.89 -19.66 1.54
CA PHE A 255 -8.48 -21.01 1.97
C PHE A 255 -9.64 -21.99 2.18
N GLY A 256 -10.90 -21.53 2.14
CA GLY A 256 -12.07 -22.32 2.50
C GLY A 256 -12.37 -22.33 4.00
N ASP A 257 -13.49 -22.93 4.39
CA ASP A 257 -13.97 -22.95 5.77
C ASP A 257 -13.32 -24.05 6.66
N GLY A 258 -12.29 -24.75 6.16
CA GLY A 258 -11.63 -25.84 6.88
C GLY A 258 -12.49 -27.10 7.10
N LYS A 259 -13.74 -27.10 6.63
CA LYS A 259 -14.58 -28.29 6.56
C LYS A 259 -14.13 -29.13 5.37
N TYR A 260 -13.09 -29.93 5.56
CA TYR A 260 -12.91 -31.11 4.74
C TYR A 260 -14.15 -31.98 4.96
N SER A 261 -15.02 -32.07 3.95
CA SER A 261 -15.97 -33.16 3.86
C SER A 261 -15.16 -34.45 3.78
N ASN A 262 -15.07 -35.17 4.89
CA ASN A 262 -14.79 -36.60 4.89
C ASN A 262 -15.93 -37.27 4.13
N THR A 263 -15.85 -37.26 2.81
CA THR A 263 -16.68 -38.06 1.93
C THR A 263 -15.76 -39.01 1.19
N GLY A 264 -15.69 -40.23 1.73
CA GLY A 264 -15.47 -41.50 1.02
C GLY A 264 -14.20 -41.63 0.20
#